data_AF-A0A392Q8B7-F1
#
_entry.id   AF-A0A392Q8B7-F1
#
_cell.length_a   1.000
_cell.length_b   1.000
_cell.length_c   1.000
_cell.angle_alpha   90.00
_cell.angle_beta   90.00
_cell.angle_gamma   90.00
#
_symmetry.space_group_name_H-M   'P 1'
#
loop_
_entity.id
_entity.type
_entity.pdbx_description
1 polymer ?
#
loop_
_entity_poly.entity_id
_entity_poly.type
_entity_poly.pdbx_seq_one_letter_code
_entity_poly.pdbx_strand_id
1 'polypeptide(L)'
;PAHIMPLLEIVRTNKTSAQVILDLITVGKVIKKSPVVVGNCTGFAVNRTFFPYAQGAHLLVNLGVDAFRIDRLITNFGLPMGPLQ
;
A
#
# COMPACT_ATOMS: atom_id res chain seq x y z
N PRO A 1 -2.77 9.77 -6.75
CA PRO A 1 -4.12 10.38 -6.96
C PRO A 1 -5.20 9.32 -7.16
N ALA A 2 -6.38 9.47 -6.54
CA ALA A 2 -7.41 8.41 -6.51
C ALA A 2 -7.88 7.94 -7.91
N HIS A 3 -8.02 8.86 -8.87
CA HIS A 3 -8.44 8.51 -10.23
C HIS A 3 -7.36 7.75 -11.03
N ILE A 4 -6.08 7.87 -10.66
CA ILE A 4 -4.94 7.24 -11.35
C ILE A 4 -4.59 5.87 -10.75
N MET A 5 -4.60 5.73 -9.42
CA MET A 5 -4.14 4.50 -8.76
C MET A 5 -5.02 3.30 -9.11
N PRO A 6 -4.48 2.17 -9.59
CA PRO A 6 -5.31 1.06 -10.07
C PRO A 6 -5.93 0.21 -8.96
N LEU A 7 -5.39 0.25 -7.74
CA LEU A 7 -5.81 -0.60 -6.62
C LEU A 7 -6.97 0.02 -5.83
N LEU A 8 -7.91 -0.82 -5.38
CA LEU A 8 -8.96 -0.47 -4.41
C LEU A 8 -8.96 -1.48 -3.26
N GLU A 9 -8.70 -1.03 -2.05
CA GLU A 9 -8.74 -1.87 -0.84
C GLU A 9 -10.13 -1.81 -0.18
N ILE A 10 -10.84 -2.94 -0.14
CA ILE A 10 -12.16 -3.08 0.48
C ILE A 10 -11.97 -3.66 1.88
N VAL A 11 -12.08 -2.81 2.90
CA VAL A 11 -11.88 -3.21 4.30
C VAL A 11 -13.18 -3.73 4.90
N ARG A 12 -13.23 -5.02 5.23
CA ARG A 12 -14.38 -5.63 5.92
C ARG A 12 -14.22 -5.66 7.43
N THR A 13 -15.31 -5.44 8.14
CA THR A 13 -15.43 -5.68 9.58
C THR A 13 -16.19 -6.99 9.83
N ASN A 14 -16.30 -7.39 11.10
CA ASN A 14 -17.12 -8.55 11.48
C ASN A 14 -18.63 -8.34 11.25
N LYS A 15 -19.08 -7.10 11.07
CA LYS A 15 -20.49 -6.74 10.84
C LYS A 15 -20.80 -6.41 9.37
N THR A 16 -19.79 -6.33 8.51
CA THR A 16 -19.99 -6.03 7.09
C THR A 16 -20.65 -7.22 6.41
N SER A 17 -21.81 -7.02 5.78
CA SER A 17 -22.53 -8.08 5.09
C SER A 17 -21.79 -8.54 3.82
N ALA A 18 -21.97 -9.81 3.47
CA ALA A 18 -21.39 -10.35 2.24
C ALA A 18 -21.91 -9.62 0.98
N GLN A 19 -23.18 -9.20 0.99
CA GLN A 19 -23.77 -8.44 -0.12
C GLN A 19 -23.04 -7.12 -0.36
N VAL A 20 -22.77 -6.34 0.68
CA VAL A 20 -22.08 -5.04 0.55
C VAL A 20 -20.65 -5.22 0.03
N ILE A 21 -19.97 -6.32 0.39
CA ILE A 21 -18.65 -6.64 -0.16
C ILE A 21 -18.74 -6.92 -1.66
N LEU A 22 -19.73 -7.71 -2.11
CA LEU A 22 -19.97 -7.99 -3.53
C LEU A 22 -20.34 -6.73 -4.32
N ASP A 23 -21.15 -5.85 -3.73
CA ASP A 23 -21.52 -4.57 -4.34
C ASP A 23 -20.28 -3.71 -4.55
N LEU A 24 -19.40 -3.60 -3.54
CA LEU A 24 -18.14 -2.84 -3.66
C LEU A 24 -17.13 -3.44 -4.63
N ILE A 25 -17.04 -4.77 -4.72
CA ILE A 25 -16.25 -5.44 -5.75
C ILE A 25 -16.76 -5.04 -7.14
N THR A 26 -18.09 -5.03 -7.33
CA THR A 26 -18.73 -4.64 -8.59
C THR A 26 -18.45 -3.19 -8.92
N VAL A 27 -18.63 -2.27 -7.97
CA VAL A 27 -18.28 -0.85 -8.13
C VAL A 27 -16.82 -0.70 -8.54
N GLY A 28 -15.88 -1.35 -7.84
CA GLY A 28 -14.45 -1.31 -8.15
C GLY A 28 -14.14 -1.71 -9.59
N LYS A 29 -14.78 -2.78 -10.10
CA LYS A 29 -14.64 -3.19 -11.50
C LYS A 29 -15.21 -2.16 -12.48
N VAL A 30 -16.39 -1.58 -12.19
CA VAL A 30 -17.02 -0.55 -13.03
C VAL A 30 -16.13 0.69 -13.18
N ILE A 31 -15.50 1.13 -12.09
CA ILE A 31 -14.56 2.26 -12.11
C ILE A 31 -13.13 1.88 -12.55
N LYS A 32 -12.97 0.70 -13.18
CA LYS A 32 -11.70 0.18 -13.71
C LYS A 32 -10.58 0.10 -12.66
N LYS A 33 -10.92 -0.22 -11.41
CA LYS A 33 -9.98 -0.55 -10.34
C LYS A 33 -9.86 -2.05 -10.17
N SER A 34 -8.79 -2.48 -9.50
CA SER A 34 -8.56 -3.84 -9.03
C SER A 34 -8.92 -3.94 -7.53
N PRO A 35 -10.11 -4.47 -7.18
CA PRO A 35 -10.53 -4.58 -5.79
C PRO A 35 -9.85 -5.74 -5.05
N VAL A 36 -9.41 -5.50 -3.81
CA VAL A 36 -8.88 -6.52 -2.89
C VAL A 36 -9.62 -6.42 -1.57
N VAL A 37 -10.18 -7.54 -1.08
CA VAL A 37 -10.89 -7.57 0.21
C VAL A 37 -9.92 -7.90 1.34
N VAL A 38 -9.87 -7.05 2.36
CA VAL A 38 -8.94 -7.17 3.50
C VAL A 38 -9.70 -7.08 4.82
N GLY A 39 -9.13 -7.62 5.89
CA GLY A 39 -9.68 -7.48 7.23
C GLY A 39 -9.38 -6.11 7.86
N ASN A 40 -10.29 -5.63 8.70
CA ASN A 40 -10.06 -4.43 9.50
C ASN A 40 -8.95 -4.65 10.55
N CYS A 41 -7.86 -3.91 10.42
CA CYS A 41 -6.76 -3.84 11.38
C CYS A 41 -5.96 -2.55 11.17
N THR A 42 -5.07 -2.20 12.10
CA THR A 42 -4.23 -1.00 11.99
C THR A 42 -3.42 -1.03 10.70
N GLY A 43 -3.63 -0.04 9.83
CA GLY A 43 -2.94 0.09 8.54
C GLY A 43 -3.42 -0.87 7.46
N PHE A 44 -4.47 -1.65 7.70
CA PHE A 44 -5.06 -2.59 6.73
C PHE A 44 -4.00 -3.54 6.14
N ALA A 45 -4.00 -3.80 4.83
CA ALA A 45 -2.96 -4.60 4.19
C ALA A 45 -1.86 -3.71 3.60
N VAL A 46 -2.20 -2.73 2.76
CA VAL A 46 -1.18 -2.00 1.98
C VAL A 46 -0.29 -1.14 2.88
N ASN A 47 -0.89 -0.25 3.67
CA ASN A 47 -0.11 0.68 4.49
C ASN A 47 0.67 -0.05 5.58
N ARG A 48 0.07 -1.09 6.17
CA ARG A 48 0.74 -1.95 7.16
C ARG A 48 1.96 -2.65 6.57
N THR A 49 1.89 -3.08 5.31
CA THR A 49 3.02 -3.75 4.63
C THR A 49 4.18 -2.79 4.37
N PHE A 50 3.88 -1.55 3.96
CA PHE A 50 4.92 -0.56 3.62
C PHE A 50 5.41 0.29 4.80
N PHE A 51 4.75 0.23 5.96
CA PHE A 51 5.18 0.96 7.14
C PHE A 51 6.60 0.54 7.62
N PRO A 52 6.92 -0.77 7.80
CA PRO A 52 8.27 -1.19 8.13
C PRO A 52 9.32 -0.87 7.05
N TYR A 53 8.91 -0.77 5.79
CA TYR A 53 9.79 -0.41 4.68
C TYR A 53 10.34 1.03 4.84
N ALA A 54 9.48 2.00 5.17
CA ALA A 54 9.91 3.35 5.48
C ALA A 54 10.75 3.41 6.78
N GLN A 55 10.31 2.71 7.83
CA GLN A 55 11.06 2.67 9.10
C GLN A 55 12.47 2.09 8.94
N GLY A 56 12.62 1.03 8.14
CA GLY A 56 13.91 0.41 7.85
C GLY A 56 14.86 1.38 7.13
N ALA A 57 14.35 2.16 6.18
CA ALA A 57 15.15 3.19 5.51
C ALA A 57 15.63 4.27 6.51
N HIS A 58 14.76 4.77 7.38
CA HIS A 58 15.15 5.73 8.42
C HIS A 58 16.15 5.16 9.42
N LEU A 59 16.03 3.88 9.79
CA LEU A 59 17.00 3.22 10.66
C LEU A 59 18.39 3.19 10.02
N LEU A 60 18.48 2.85 8.72
CA LEU A 60 19.75 2.84 8.00
C LEU A 60 20.38 4.23 7.92
N VAL A 61 19.58 5.27 7.68
CA VAL A 61 20.06 6.66 7.72
C VAL A 61 20.61 7.02 9.10
N ASN A 62 19.91 6.65 10.18
CA ASN A 62 20.37 6.89 11.55
C ASN A 62 21.68 6.14 11.87
N LEU A 63 21.96 5.04 11.18
CA LEU A 63 23.22 4.29 11.25
C LEU A 63 24.32 4.84 10.32
N GLY A 64 24.06 5.93 9.61
CA GLY A 64 25.04 6.63 8.76
C GLY A 64 25.04 6.20 7.29
N VAL A 65 24.05 5.42 6.83
CA VAL A 65 23.93 5.07 5.41
C VAL A 65 23.38 6.28 4.63
N ASP A 66 24.06 6.64 3.54
CA ASP A 66 23.63 7.70 2.63
C ASP A 66 22.20 7.47 2.10
N ALA A 67 21.32 8.45 2.30
CA ALA A 67 19.91 8.40 1.89
C ALA A 67 19.77 8.19 0.37
N PHE A 68 20.58 8.91 -0.42
CA PHE A 68 20.55 8.78 -1.88
C PHE A 68 21.01 7.41 -2.36
N ARG A 69 21.93 6.77 -1.63
CA ARG A 69 22.33 5.38 -1.89
C ARG A 69 21.16 4.42 -1.64
N ILE A 70 20.41 4.59 -0.56
CA ILE A 70 19.24 3.76 -0.26
C ILE A 70 18.22 3.89 -1.40
N ASP A 71 17.87 5.12 -1.78
CA ASP A 71 16.88 5.36 -2.84
C ASP A 71 17.32 4.82 -4.19
N ARG A 72 18.60 5.02 -4.59
CA ARG A 72 19.14 4.42 -5.82
C ARG A 72 19.09 2.90 -5.82
N LEU A 73 19.39 2.26 -4.69
CA LEU A 73 19.36 0.79 -4.62
C LEU A 73 17.92 0.26 -4.74
N ILE A 74 16.97 0.95 -4.12
CA ILE A 74 15.56 0.55 -4.15
C ILE A 74 14.93 0.80 -5.53
N THR A 75 15.26 1.91 -6.20
CA THR A 75 14.80 2.14 -7.57
C THR A 75 15.44 1.18 -8.56
N ASN A 76 16.73 0.87 -8.40
CA ASN A 76 17.41 -0.16 -9.20
C ASN A 76 16.86 -1.57 -8.97
N PHE A 77 16.33 -1.86 -7.77
CA PHE A 77 15.63 -3.11 -7.49
C PHE A 77 14.31 -3.23 -8.26
N GLY A 78 13.71 -2.11 -8.67
CA GLY A 78 12.52 -2.06 -9.51
C GLY A 78 11.30 -1.40 -8.85
N LEU A 79 11.45 -0.83 -7.65
CA LEU A 79 10.39 0.02 -7.10
C LEU A 79 10.37 1.39 -7.81
N PRO A 80 9.19 1.95 -8.08
CA PRO A 80 9.06 3.18 -8.85
C PRO A 80 9.62 4.42 -8.12
N MET A 81 9.74 4.36 -6.79
CA MET A 81 10.34 5.42 -5.97
C MET A 81 11.09 4.83 -4.78
N GLY A 82 12.16 5.52 -4.38
CA GLY A 82 12.88 5.25 -3.15
C GLY A 82 12.06 5.61 -1.91
N PRO A 83 12.39 5.03 -0.75
CA PRO A 83 11.68 5.30 0.51
C PRO A 83 11.86 6.71 1.07
N LEU A 84 12.93 7.43 0.72
CA LEU A 84 13.30 8.71 1.36
C LEU A 84 13.03 9.95 0.48
N GLN A 85 12.98 9.76 -0.85
CA GLN A 85 12.71 10.76 -1.89
C GLN A 85 13.76 11.87 -2.03
#